data_AF-A0A4Q6DTD4-F1
#
_entry.id   AF-A0A4Q6DTD4-F1
#
_cell.length_a   1.000
_cell.length_b   1.000
_cell.length_c   1.000
_cell.angle_alpha   90.00
_cell.angle_beta   90.00
_cell.angle_gamma   90.00
#
_symmetry.space_group_name_H-M   'P 1'
#
loop_
_entity.id
_entity.type
_entity.pdbx_description
1 polymer ?
#
loop_
_entity_poly.entity_id
_entity_poly.type
_entity_poly.pdbx_seq_one_letter_code
_entity_poly.pdbx_strand_id
1 'polypeptide(L)'
;WGVPIASVKAKNGFILHASKGKLSYGELAEDAAKIPFPENPPLKKNGAYKLIGKSVKRVDAVAKSNGTAKFGIDIRLPGMLYAVVSRPPIPGASLGSVNEKAARNVPGVVDVVKFNDRIAVLAKNTHAAKKGRDALAAEWKIPSNLQLSSTGIMQGLKDAAPKGINVDERGNVDDAGKKAARFIEAEYEFPFLAHACMEPMNCTVNFDGQTAEFWGGHQMPTFDRMAAAKVLGLAEDKVTINTTYAGGSFGRRAAKDSDYVVEGAALAKIVKKPLKITWTREDDMHGGMYRPMNFHRARIGLDEKGQVISWQHEIAGQSIMAGGPMEAMIKEGK
;
A
#
# COMPACT_ATOMS: atom_id res chain seq x y z
N TRP A 1 1.92 36.22 -18.53
CA TRP A 1 2.11 37.55 -17.90
C TRP A 1 2.85 38.59 -18.76
N GLY A 2 3.57 38.18 -19.82
CA GLY A 2 4.20 39.11 -20.78
C GLY A 2 5.27 40.01 -20.16
N VAL A 3 6.06 39.49 -19.21
CA VAL A 3 7.15 40.23 -18.55
C VAL A 3 8.47 39.46 -18.73
N PRO A 4 9.63 40.14 -18.74
CA PRO A 4 10.93 39.47 -18.84
C PRO A 4 11.17 38.49 -17.68
N ILE A 5 11.79 37.34 -17.93
CA ILE A 5 12.08 36.34 -16.88
C ILE A 5 12.93 36.95 -15.75
N ALA A 6 13.90 37.81 -16.09
CA ALA A 6 14.75 38.48 -15.11
C ALA A 6 13.98 39.44 -14.17
N SER A 7 12.75 39.85 -14.55
CA SER A 7 11.91 40.76 -13.76
C SER A 7 11.04 40.04 -12.71
N VAL A 8 11.03 38.71 -12.71
CA VAL A 8 10.22 37.91 -11.78
C VAL A 8 11.08 37.14 -10.78
N LYS A 9 10.54 36.89 -9.59
CA LYS A 9 11.24 36.16 -8.51
C LYS A 9 10.35 35.12 -7.85
N ALA A 10 10.84 33.89 -7.79
CA ALA A 10 10.22 32.81 -7.03
C ALA A 10 10.49 32.96 -5.53
N LYS A 11 9.44 33.13 -4.71
CA LYS A 11 9.55 33.26 -3.24
C LYS A 11 8.29 32.73 -2.56
N ASN A 12 8.48 31.82 -1.60
CA ASN A 12 7.45 31.38 -0.65
C ASN A 12 6.14 30.88 -1.32
N GLY A 13 6.23 30.14 -2.44
CA GLY A 13 5.06 29.61 -3.14
C GLY A 13 4.48 30.53 -4.22
N PHE A 14 5.13 31.66 -4.49
CA PHE A 14 4.68 32.65 -5.46
C PHE A 14 5.78 33.05 -6.43
N ILE A 15 5.38 33.43 -7.64
CA ILE A 15 6.15 34.24 -8.57
C ILE A 15 5.75 35.71 -8.37
N LEU A 16 6.74 36.54 -8.03
CA LEU A 16 6.57 37.96 -7.71
C LEU A 16 7.06 38.81 -8.89
N HIS A 17 6.33 39.85 -9.24
CA HIS A 17 6.73 40.90 -10.18
C HIS A 17 6.49 42.28 -9.53
N ALA A 18 7.43 43.20 -9.65
CA ALA A 18 7.40 44.47 -8.92
C ALA A 18 6.13 45.31 -9.16
N SER A 19 5.66 45.38 -10.42
CA SER A 19 4.48 46.18 -10.79
C SER A 19 3.21 45.36 -11.07
N LYS A 20 3.31 44.03 -11.20
CA LYS A 20 2.16 43.16 -11.53
C LYS A 20 1.68 42.32 -10.34
N GLY A 21 2.36 42.40 -9.20
CA GLY A 21 1.97 41.71 -7.98
C GLY A 21 2.53 40.29 -7.90
N LYS A 22 1.71 39.33 -7.46
CA LYS A 22 2.13 37.94 -7.24
C LYS A 22 1.13 36.96 -7.85
N LEU A 23 1.64 35.87 -8.42
CA LEU A 23 0.87 34.68 -8.79
C LEU A 23 1.40 33.51 -7.98
N SER A 24 0.51 32.69 -7.44
CA SER A 24 0.87 31.43 -6.79
C SER A 24 1.35 30.42 -7.83
N TYR A 25 2.09 29.41 -7.39
CA TYR A 25 2.45 28.30 -8.28
C TYR A 25 1.23 27.52 -8.76
N GLY A 26 0.15 27.48 -7.98
CA GLY A 26 -1.11 26.83 -8.37
C GLY A 26 -1.77 27.52 -9.56
N GLU A 27 -1.85 28.85 -9.53
CA GLU A 27 -2.37 29.66 -10.65
C GLU A 27 -1.56 29.48 -11.94
N LEU A 28 -0.29 29.11 -11.82
CA LEU A 28 0.62 28.92 -12.95
C LEU A 28 0.72 27.45 -13.40
N ALA A 29 0.21 26.50 -12.63
CA ALA A 29 0.50 25.07 -12.82
C ALA A 29 -0.04 24.54 -14.17
N GLU A 30 -1.27 24.89 -14.53
CA GLU A 30 -1.89 24.45 -15.78
C GLU A 30 -1.17 25.00 -17.02
N ASP A 31 -0.73 26.25 -16.97
CA ASP A 31 0.04 26.85 -18.06
C ASP A 31 1.48 26.32 -18.11
N ALA A 32 2.09 26.08 -16.94
CA ALA A 32 3.43 25.50 -16.84
C ALA A 32 3.47 24.06 -17.38
N ALA A 33 2.38 23.29 -17.28
CA ALA A 33 2.29 21.94 -17.83
C ALA A 33 2.30 21.90 -19.37
N LYS A 34 2.01 23.03 -20.04
CA LYS A 34 1.94 23.13 -21.51
C LYS A 34 3.26 23.52 -22.17
N ILE A 35 4.25 23.97 -21.38
CA ILE A 35 5.55 24.39 -21.91
C ILE A 35 6.58 23.26 -21.82
N PRO A 36 7.54 23.17 -22.77
CA PRO A 36 8.61 22.19 -22.68
C PRO A 36 9.43 22.37 -21.40
N PHE A 37 9.84 21.25 -20.79
CA PHE A 37 10.74 21.30 -19.65
C PHE A 37 12.09 21.86 -20.10
N PRO A 38 12.64 22.89 -19.44
CA PRO A 38 13.96 23.40 -19.79
C PRO A 38 15.01 22.31 -19.52
N GLU A 39 15.88 22.03 -20.49
CA GLU A 39 16.90 20.97 -20.36
C GLU A 39 17.92 21.27 -19.26
N ASN A 40 18.30 22.54 -19.10
CA ASN A 40 19.35 22.98 -18.18
C ASN A 40 18.91 24.21 -17.37
N PRO A 41 17.93 24.09 -16.47
CA PRO A 41 17.52 25.21 -15.65
C PRO A 41 18.64 25.58 -14.67
N PRO A 42 18.91 26.88 -14.44
CA PRO A 42 19.91 27.29 -13.48
C PRO A 42 19.52 26.80 -12.08
N LEU A 43 20.37 25.96 -11.49
CA LEU A 43 20.15 25.40 -10.16
C LEU A 43 20.53 26.42 -9.08
N LYS A 44 19.87 26.30 -7.92
CA LYS A 44 20.27 27.08 -6.73
C LYS A 44 21.63 26.59 -6.27
N LYS A 45 22.53 27.53 -5.98
CA LYS A 45 23.83 27.22 -5.36
C LYS A 45 23.63 26.58 -3.98
N ASN A 46 24.53 25.68 -3.60
CA ASN A 46 24.59 25.15 -2.24
C ASN A 46 24.66 26.32 -1.23
N GLY A 47 23.87 26.25 -0.16
CA GLY A 47 23.71 27.35 0.81
C GLY A 47 22.62 28.38 0.49
N ALA A 48 22.13 28.45 -0.76
CA ALA A 48 21.01 29.32 -1.12
C ALA A 48 19.62 28.71 -0.79
N TYR A 49 19.61 27.48 -0.27
CA TYR A 49 18.39 26.80 0.16
C TYR A 49 17.83 27.43 1.44
N LYS A 50 16.52 27.68 1.45
CA LYS A 50 15.88 28.26 2.64
C LYS A 50 15.59 27.23 3.72
N LEU A 51 15.21 26.01 3.33
CA LEU A 51 14.67 24.97 4.21
C LEU A 51 15.56 23.72 4.29
N ILE A 52 16.29 23.38 3.22
CA ILE A 52 17.18 22.21 3.18
C ILE A 52 18.29 22.38 4.22
N GLY A 53 18.51 21.35 5.05
CA GLY A 53 19.50 21.37 6.12
C GLY A 53 19.08 22.11 7.39
N LYS A 54 17.82 22.59 7.48
CA LYS A 54 17.31 23.29 8.67
C LYS A 54 16.26 22.45 9.40
N SER A 55 16.29 22.53 10.73
CA SER A 55 15.20 22.05 11.57
C SER A 55 14.00 22.98 11.40
N VAL A 56 12.90 22.45 10.87
CA VAL A 56 11.65 23.19 10.63
C VAL A 56 10.48 22.43 11.24
N LYS A 57 9.47 23.16 11.72
CA LYS A 57 8.25 22.55 12.26
C LYS A 57 7.47 21.87 11.13
N ARG A 58 6.99 20.66 11.38
CA ARG A 58 6.10 19.98 10.43
C ARG A 58 4.76 20.71 10.36
N VAL A 59 4.23 20.84 9.14
CA VAL A 59 2.93 21.50 8.89
C VAL A 59 1.75 20.77 9.52
N ASP A 60 1.88 19.47 9.77
CA ASP A 60 0.84 18.60 10.33
C ASP A 60 0.96 18.39 11.86
N ALA A 61 1.98 18.97 12.51
CA ALA A 61 2.27 18.72 13.92
C ALA A 61 1.13 19.16 14.85
N VAL A 62 0.64 20.39 14.70
CA VAL A 62 -0.40 20.94 15.58
C VAL A 62 -1.66 20.09 15.52
N ALA A 63 -2.13 19.75 14.32
CA ALA A 63 -3.35 18.99 14.13
C ALA A 63 -3.25 17.57 14.73
N LYS A 64 -2.07 16.94 14.65
CA LYS A 64 -1.82 15.61 15.22
C LYS A 64 -1.69 15.65 16.75
N SER A 65 -1.16 16.73 17.31
CA SER A 65 -0.96 16.87 18.76
C SER A 65 -2.23 17.26 19.53
N ASN A 66 -3.24 17.85 18.86
CA ASN A 66 -4.47 18.31 19.51
C ASN A 66 -5.73 17.54 19.10
N GLY A 67 -5.59 16.43 18.34
CA GLY A 67 -6.71 15.59 17.92
C GLY A 67 -7.59 16.16 16.80
N THR A 68 -7.20 17.26 16.15
CA THR A 68 -7.97 17.84 15.02
C THR A 68 -7.62 17.22 13.67
N ALA A 69 -6.49 16.51 13.57
CA ALA A 69 -6.12 15.73 12.40
C ALA A 69 -7.21 14.70 12.05
N LYS A 70 -7.57 14.62 10.77
CA LYS A 70 -8.55 13.66 10.26
C LYS A 70 -7.87 12.48 9.59
N PHE A 71 -8.04 11.31 10.19
CA PHE A 71 -7.61 10.04 9.63
C PHE A 71 -8.71 9.40 8.79
N GLY A 72 -8.39 8.36 8.01
CA GLY A 72 -9.38 7.65 7.19
C GLY A 72 -10.55 7.12 8.03
N ILE A 73 -10.25 6.60 9.23
CA ILE A 73 -11.27 6.09 10.15
C ILE A 73 -12.22 7.18 10.69
N ASP A 74 -11.84 8.46 10.62
CA ASP A 74 -12.62 9.60 11.10
C ASP A 74 -13.65 10.10 10.10
N ILE A 75 -13.58 9.65 8.84
CA ILE A 75 -14.52 10.07 7.80
C ILE A 75 -15.95 9.65 8.17
N ARG A 76 -16.88 10.60 8.03
CA ARG A 76 -18.31 10.44 8.29
C ARG A 76 -19.06 11.11 7.13
N LEU A 77 -19.85 10.33 6.40
CA LEU A 77 -20.74 10.85 5.36
C LEU A 77 -22.19 10.76 5.83
N PRO A 78 -23.07 11.68 5.41
CA PRO A 78 -24.51 11.58 5.69
C PRO A 78 -25.07 10.23 5.21
N GLY A 79 -25.83 9.56 6.09
CA GLY A 79 -26.47 8.28 5.76
C GLY A 79 -25.51 7.08 5.58
N MET A 80 -24.23 7.24 5.91
CA MET A 80 -23.21 6.19 5.76
C MET A 80 -23.50 4.92 6.57
N LEU A 81 -23.31 3.76 5.95
CA LEU A 81 -23.29 2.47 6.64
C LEU A 81 -21.86 2.09 7.04
N TYR A 82 -21.73 1.36 8.15
CA TYR A 82 -20.46 0.80 8.59
C TYR A 82 -20.46 -0.68 8.27
N ALA A 83 -19.40 -1.12 7.60
CA ALA A 83 -19.23 -2.48 7.14
C ALA A 83 -18.04 -3.14 7.85
N VAL A 84 -18.28 -4.34 8.37
CA VAL A 84 -17.22 -5.26 8.81
C VAL A 84 -17.41 -6.55 8.02
N VAL A 85 -16.33 -7.04 7.43
CA VAL A 85 -16.38 -8.13 6.44
C VAL A 85 -15.83 -9.42 7.08
N SER A 86 -16.56 -10.51 6.89
CA SER A 86 -16.07 -11.88 7.08
C SER A 86 -15.40 -12.33 5.78
N ARG A 87 -14.12 -12.70 5.88
CA ARG A 87 -13.24 -13.05 4.75
C ARG A 87 -12.81 -14.51 4.84
N PRO A 88 -12.36 -15.11 3.73
CA PRO A 88 -11.72 -16.42 3.78
C PRO A 88 -10.57 -16.43 4.81
N PRO A 89 -10.45 -17.49 5.63
CA PRO A 89 -9.42 -17.56 6.67
C PRO A 89 -8.00 -17.67 6.10
N ILE A 90 -7.87 -18.17 4.87
CA ILE A 90 -6.62 -18.23 4.11
C ILE A 90 -6.91 -17.97 2.62
N PRO A 91 -5.93 -17.44 1.86
CA PRO A 91 -6.04 -17.34 0.41
C PRO A 91 -6.37 -18.71 -0.23
N GLY A 92 -7.32 -18.72 -1.16
CA GLY A 92 -7.78 -19.94 -1.85
C GLY A 92 -8.89 -20.71 -1.13
N ALA A 93 -9.22 -20.39 0.13
CA ALA A 93 -10.44 -20.88 0.74
C ALA A 93 -11.68 -20.22 0.10
N SER A 94 -12.79 -20.95 0.05
CA SER A 94 -14.04 -20.48 -0.54
C SER A 94 -15.19 -20.52 0.47
N LEU A 95 -16.18 -19.67 0.27
CA LEU A 95 -17.38 -19.66 1.11
C LEU A 95 -18.18 -20.95 0.87
N GLY A 96 -18.42 -21.70 1.94
CA GLY A 96 -19.34 -22.83 1.97
C GLY A 96 -20.76 -22.36 2.27
N SER A 97 -21.29 -22.75 3.42
CA SER A 97 -22.60 -22.30 3.90
C SER A 97 -22.47 -21.08 4.81
N VAL A 98 -23.54 -20.32 4.97
CA VAL A 98 -23.62 -19.29 6.02
C VAL A 98 -25.04 -19.17 6.57
N ASN A 99 -25.15 -19.16 7.90
CA ASN A 99 -26.36 -18.77 8.60
C ASN A 99 -26.25 -17.31 9.08
N GLU A 100 -27.10 -16.45 8.51
CA GLU A 100 -27.11 -15.00 8.78
C GLU A 100 -28.15 -14.58 9.83
N LYS A 101 -28.98 -15.51 10.33
CA LYS A 101 -30.14 -15.18 11.16
C LYS A 101 -29.74 -14.45 12.45
N ALA A 102 -28.71 -14.96 13.15
CA ALA A 102 -28.22 -14.34 14.37
C ALA A 102 -27.62 -12.95 14.10
N ALA A 103 -26.85 -12.81 13.02
CA ALA A 103 -26.28 -11.54 12.59
C ALA A 103 -27.35 -10.47 12.31
N ARG A 104 -28.40 -10.81 11.57
CA ARG A 104 -29.52 -9.89 11.24
C ARG A 104 -30.33 -9.46 12.46
N ASN A 105 -30.35 -10.27 13.53
CA ASN A 105 -31.05 -9.95 14.76
C ASN A 105 -30.24 -9.04 15.71
N VAL A 106 -28.97 -8.76 15.41
CA VAL A 106 -28.16 -7.85 16.25
C VAL A 106 -28.69 -6.41 16.12
N PRO A 107 -29.04 -5.74 17.24
CA PRO A 107 -29.53 -4.36 17.19
C PRO A 107 -28.54 -3.42 16.48
N GLY A 108 -29.05 -2.70 15.48
CA GLY A 108 -28.28 -1.76 14.67
C GLY A 108 -27.66 -2.34 13.40
N VAL A 109 -27.69 -3.67 13.21
CA VAL A 109 -27.44 -4.28 11.90
C VAL A 109 -28.57 -3.88 10.96
N VAL A 110 -28.19 -3.48 9.75
CA VAL A 110 -29.08 -3.02 8.69
C VAL A 110 -29.25 -4.13 7.65
N ASP A 111 -28.14 -4.78 7.26
CA ASP A 111 -28.18 -5.85 6.27
C ASP A 111 -26.94 -6.73 6.37
N VAL A 112 -27.02 -7.91 5.76
CA VAL A 112 -25.92 -8.85 5.55
C VAL A 112 -25.85 -9.13 4.05
N VAL A 113 -24.71 -8.83 3.43
CA VAL A 113 -24.53 -8.88 1.99
C VAL A 113 -23.41 -9.84 1.65
N LYS A 114 -23.71 -10.84 0.82
CA LYS A 114 -22.69 -11.67 0.19
C LYS A 114 -22.18 -10.97 -1.07
N PHE A 115 -20.87 -10.93 -1.24
CA PHE A 115 -20.25 -10.36 -2.42
C PHE A 115 -18.92 -11.07 -2.68
N ASN A 116 -18.70 -11.47 -3.93
CA ASN A 116 -17.59 -12.36 -4.29
C ASN A 116 -17.57 -13.61 -3.38
N ASP A 117 -16.44 -13.87 -2.73
CA ASP A 117 -16.19 -14.93 -1.77
C ASP A 117 -16.29 -14.44 -0.31
N ARG A 118 -17.03 -13.36 -0.03
CA ARG A 118 -17.06 -12.66 1.26
C ARG A 118 -18.48 -12.33 1.73
N ILE A 119 -18.58 -11.95 3.00
CA ILE A 119 -19.82 -11.52 3.62
C ILE A 119 -19.60 -10.22 4.38
N ALA A 120 -20.27 -9.14 3.97
CA ALA A 120 -20.28 -7.88 4.70
C ALA A 120 -21.49 -7.81 5.63
N VAL A 121 -21.27 -7.44 6.88
CA VAL A 121 -22.35 -7.01 7.78
C VAL A 121 -22.37 -5.49 7.79
N LEU A 122 -23.50 -4.92 7.37
CA LEU A 122 -23.76 -3.49 7.31
C LEU A 122 -24.55 -3.06 8.53
N ALA A 123 -24.14 -1.99 9.19
CA ALA A 123 -24.81 -1.49 10.39
C ALA A 123 -24.74 0.05 10.50
N LYS A 124 -25.47 0.58 11.48
CA LYS A 124 -25.46 2.02 11.82
C LYS A 124 -24.17 2.49 12.49
N ASN A 125 -23.33 1.57 12.97
CA ASN A 125 -22.01 1.84 13.55
C ASN A 125 -21.11 0.59 13.48
N THR A 126 -19.80 0.78 13.59
CA THR A 126 -18.80 -0.32 13.50
C THR A 126 -19.01 -1.40 14.56
N HIS A 127 -19.44 -1.04 15.77
CA HIS A 127 -19.65 -2.01 16.87
C HIS A 127 -20.76 -3.00 16.56
N ALA A 128 -21.91 -2.51 16.08
CA ALA A 128 -23.03 -3.34 15.66
C ALA A 128 -22.65 -4.21 14.45
N ALA A 129 -21.92 -3.66 13.47
CA ALA A 129 -21.42 -4.44 12.33
C ALA A 129 -20.48 -5.55 12.77
N LYS A 130 -19.55 -5.27 13.70
CA LYS A 130 -18.64 -6.28 14.26
C LYS A 130 -19.42 -7.36 15.01
N LYS A 131 -20.33 -7.00 15.91
CA LYS A 131 -21.19 -7.96 16.62
C LYS A 131 -22.00 -8.83 15.68
N GLY A 132 -22.59 -8.24 14.64
CA GLY A 132 -23.32 -8.98 13.61
C GLY A 132 -22.41 -9.93 12.85
N ARG A 133 -21.21 -9.51 12.45
CA ARG A 133 -20.23 -10.38 11.80
C ARG A 133 -19.81 -11.54 12.69
N ASP A 134 -19.51 -11.28 13.95
CA ASP A 134 -19.08 -12.29 14.91
C ASP A 134 -20.22 -13.29 15.22
N ALA A 135 -21.48 -12.92 14.97
CA ALA A 135 -22.65 -13.80 15.05
C ALA A 135 -22.96 -14.57 13.75
N LEU A 136 -22.19 -14.37 12.68
CA LEU A 136 -22.29 -15.20 11.47
C LEU A 136 -21.74 -16.59 11.76
N ALA A 137 -22.51 -17.62 11.44
CA ALA A 137 -21.99 -18.99 11.34
C ALA A 137 -21.64 -19.25 9.87
N ALA A 138 -20.47 -18.76 9.44
CA ALA A 138 -19.94 -18.96 8.09
C ALA A 138 -18.98 -20.16 8.09
N GLU A 139 -19.22 -21.10 7.19
CA GLU A 139 -18.36 -22.24 6.95
C GLU A 139 -17.47 -21.96 5.75
N TRP A 140 -16.16 -22.16 5.92
CA TRP A 140 -15.18 -21.97 4.86
C TRP A 140 -14.66 -23.32 4.40
N LYS A 141 -14.65 -23.53 3.08
CA LYS A 141 -14.06 -24.73 2.47
C LYS A 141 -12.60 -24.44 2.17
N ILE A 142 -11.72 -25.14 2.86
CA ILE A 142 -10.27 -25.09 2.64
C ILE A 142 -9.87 -26.25 1.71
N PRO A 143 -9.36 -25.96 0.49
CA PRO A 143 -8.83 -26.99 -0.40
C PRO A 143 -7.78 -27.88 0.27
N SER A 144 -7.85 -29.20 0.05
CA SER A 144 -6.96 -30.18 0.67
C SER A 144 -5.48 -30.04 0.25
N ASN A 145 -5.22 -29.42 -0.90
CA ASN A 145 -3.88 -29.12 -1.39
C ASN A 145 -3.26 -27.86 -0.75
N LEU A 146 -4.02 -27.11 0.06
CA LEU A 146 -3.52 -25.93 0.78
C LEU A 146 -3.01 -26.29 2.18
N GLN A 147 -2.05 -27.22 2.25
CA GLN A 147 -1.33 -27.56 3.49
C GLN A 147 -0.06 -26.74 3.61
N LEU A 148 -0.20 -25.42 3.70
CA LEU A 148 0.93 -24.50 3.84
C LEU A 148 1.34 -24.36 5.31
N SER A 149 2.65 -24.42 5.58
CA SER A 149 3.24 -24.09 6.87
C SER A 149 4.42 -23.17 6.68
N SER A 150 4.72 -22.32 7.67
CA SER A 150 5.89 -21.44 7.62
C SER A 150 7.19 -22.22 7.39
N THR A 151 7.34 -23.39 8.02
CA THR A 151 8.49 -24.27 7.83
C THR A 151 8.55 -24.83 6.41
N GLY A 152 7.42 -25.29 5.86
CA GLY A 152 7.37 -25.82 4.49
C GLY A 152 7.66 -24.75 3.43
N ILE A 153 7.14 -23.52 3.62
CA ILE A 153 7.43 -22.38 2.73
C ILE A 153 8.91 -22.03 2.79
N MET A 154 9.49 -21.94 4.00
CA MET A 154 10.92 -21.64 4.16
C MET A 154 11.79 -22.70 3.50
N GLN A 155 11.48 -23.99 3.67
CA GLN A 155 12.20 -25.06 3.00
C GLN A 155 12.10 -24.93 1.47
N GLY A 156 10.91 -24.61 0.94
CA GLY A 156 10.75 -24.34 -0.49
C GLY A 156 11.61 -23.17 -0.99
N LEU A 157 11.78 -22.11 -0.19
CA LEU A 157 12.68 -21.01 -0.53
C LEU A 157 14.16 -21.44 -0.52
N LYS A 158 14.57 -22.26 0.45
CA LYS A 158 15.94 -22.84 0.51
C LYS A 158 16.25 -23.69 -0.71
N ASP A 159 15.29 -24.50 -1.15
CA ASP A 159 15.41 -25.39 -2.30
C ASP A 159 15.38 -24.63 -3.64
N ALA A 160 14.78 -23.43 -3.65
CA ALA A 160 14.69 -22.56 -4.82
C ALA A 160 15.91 -21.62 -4.97
N ALA A 161 16.53 -21.20 -3.87
CA ALA A 161 17.67 -20.27 -3.87
C ALA A 161 18.81 -20.61 -4.86
N PRO A 162 19.31 -21.86 -4.93
CA PRO A 162 20.40 -22.20 -5.85
C PRO A 162 19.96 -22.30 -7.32
N LYS A 163 18.65 -22.24 -7.59
CA LYS A 163 18.06 -22.30 -8.94
C LYS A 163 17.72 -20.91 -9.49
N GLY A 164 18.11 -19.85 -8.78
CA GLY A 164 17.88 -18.46 -9.18
C GLY A 164 18.65 -18.06 -10.43
N ILE A 165 18.40 -16.83 -10.89
CA ILE A 165 19.16 -16.19 -11.96
C ILE A 165 20.21 -15.26 -11.37
N ASN A 166 21.33 -15.09 -12.07
CA ASN A 166 22.33 -14.11 -11.68
C ASN A 166 21.82 -12.70 -12.02
N VAL A 167 21.50 -11.93 -10.99
CA VAL A 167 21.01 -10.56 -11.16
C VAL A 167 22.15 -9.55 -11.11
N ASP A 168 23.25 -9.79 -10.39
CA ASP A 168 24.39 -8.87 -10.27
C ASP A 168 25.71 -9.64 -10.20
N GLU A 169 26.61 -9.38 -11.15
CA GLU A 169 27.94 -9.99 -11.20
C GLU A 169 29.01 -8.90 -11.29
N ARG A 170 30.05 -9.02 -10.46
CA ARG A 170 31.19 -8.08 -10.45
C ARG A 170 32.49 -8.85 -10.33
N GLY A 171 33.25 -8.86 -11.42
CA GLY A 171 34.46 -9.69 -11.51
C GLY A 171 34.13 -11.18 -11.56
N ASN A 172 35.15 -12.03 -11.41
CA ASN A 172 34.99 -13.48 -11.42
C ASN A 172 35.05 -14.01 -9.97
N VAL A 173 33.87 -14.27 -9.40
CA VAL A 173 33.71 -14.69 -7.99
C VAL A 173 34.33 -16.06 -7.75
N ASP A 174 34.22 -16.99 -8.70
CA ASP A 174 34.74 -18.35 -8.58
C ASP A 174 36.26 -18.37 -8.52
N ASP A 175 36.93 -17.63 -9.42
CA ASP A 175 38.40 -17.55 -9.45
C ASP A 175 38.97 -16.84 -8.23
N ALA A 176 38.27 -15.83 -7.71
CA ALA A 176 38.65 -15.20 -6.45
C ALA A 176 38.40 -16.14 -5.25
N GLY A 177 37.33 -16.92 -5.28
CA GLY A 177 37.01 -17.93 -4.26
C GLY A 177 38.06 -19.04 -4.18
N LYS A 178 38.62 -19.50 -5.31
CA LYS A 178 39.73 -20.48 -5.33
C LYS A 178 40.98 -20.00 -4.58
N LYS A 179 41.14 -18.69 -4.39
CA LYS A 179 42.27 -18.08 -3.67
C LYS A 179 41.96 -17.81 -2.20
N ALA A 180 40.75 -18.13 -1.72
CA ALA A 180 40.36 -17.87 -0.35
C ALA A 180 41.07 -18.83 0.60
N ALA A 181 41.66 -18.29 1.66
CA ALA A 181 42.24 -19.07 2.75
C ALA A 181 41.16 -19.67 3.66
N ARG A 182 39.98 -19.02 3.74
CA ARG A 182 38.82 -19.49 4.49
C ARG A 182 37.52 -18.97 3.92
N PHE A 183 36.42 -19.66 4.22
CA PHE A 183 35.06 -19.20 3.90
C PHE A 183 34.24 -18.95 5.17
N ILE A 184 33.36 -17.95 5.09
CA ILE A 184 32.23 -17.77 6.01
C ILE A 184 30.98 -18.11 5.22
N GLU A 185 30.20 -19.05 5.74
CA GLU A 185 28.90 -19.42 5.18
C GLU A 185 27.81 -19.10 6.21
N ALA A 186 26.77 -18.40 5.76
CA ALA A 186 25.67 -17.99 6.62
C ALA A 186 24.34 -18.08 5.88
N GLU A 187 23.35 -18.66 6.56
CA GLU A 187 21.96 -18.64 6.16
C GLU A 187 21.19 -17.67 7.06
N TYR A 188 20.32 -16.86 6.45
CA TYR A 188 19.43 -15.96 7.16
C TYR A 188 17.99 -16.18 6.71
N GLU A 189 17.13 -16.35 7.69
CA GLU A 189 15.71 -16.60 7.52
C GLU A 189 14.90 -15.41 8.04
N PHE A 190 14.10 -14.81 7.16
CA PHE A 190 13.22 -13.71 7.51
C PHE A 190 11.77 -14.20 7.42
N PRO A 191 11.02 -14.27 8.53
CA PRO A 191 9.64 -14.68 8.49
C PRO A 191 8.76 -13.60 7.86
N PHE A 192 7.52 -13.97 7.54
CA PHE A 192 6.47 -12.99 7.29
C PHE A 192 6.39 -11.99 8.44
N LEU A 193 6.23 -10.70 8.12
CA LEU A 193 6.03 -9.67 9.13
C LEU A 193 4.83 -8.81 8.80
N ALA A 194 3.91 -8.75 9.75
CA ALA A 194 2.81 -7.82 9.73
C ALA A 194 3.29 -6.38 9.96
N HIS A 195 2.69 -5.46 9.21
CA HIS A 195 2.99 -4.03 9.28
C HIS A 195 2.52 -3.40 10.60
N ALA A 196 1.49 -3.99 11.22
CA ALA A 196 0.96 -3.59 12.53
C ALA A 196 0.67 -2.08 12.66
N CYS A 197 0.05 -1.50 11.62
CA CYS A 197 -0.38 -0.10 11.64
C CYS A 197 -1.27 0.17 12.86
N MET A 198 -1.11 1.34 13.49
CA MET A 198 -1.95 1.70 14.65
C MET A 198 -3.40 1.87 14.23
N GLU A 199 -3.64 2.52 13.09
CA GLU A 199 -4.94 2.57 12.41
C GLU A 199 -5.08 1.35 11.48
N PRO A 200 -6.02 0.42 11.75
CA PRO A 200 -6.31 -0.69 10.85
C PRO A 200 -6.75 -0.23 9.47
N MET A 201 -6.69 -1.15 8.51
CA MET A 201 -7.15 -0.90 7.15
C MET A 201 -8.62 -0.47 7.14
N ASN A 202 -8.89 0.58 6.38
CA ASN A 202 -10.22 1.17 6.24
C ASN A 202 -10.34 1.86 4.88
N CYS A 203 -11.57 1.94 4.40
CA CYS A 203 -11.92 2.57 3.13
C CYS A 203 -13.34 3.09 3.24
N THR A 204 -13.53 4.41 3.08
CA THR A 204 -14.86 5.00 2.92
C THR A 204 -15.12 5.22 1.45
N VAL A 205 -16.31 4.84 0.97
CA VAL A 205 -16.70 4.91 -0.43
C VAL A 205 -18.09 5.52 -0.54
N ASN A 206 -18.25 6.46 -1.48
CA ASN A 206 -19.53 6.92 -1.97
C ASN A 206 -19.60 6.64 -3.49
N PHE A 207 -20.63 5.95 -3.95
CA PHE A 207 -20.79 5.56 -5.35
C PHE A 207 -22.27 5.67 -5.74
N ASP A 208 -22.56 6.47 -6.77
CA ASP A 208 -23.92 6.76 -7.24
C ASP A 208 -24.30 6.02 -8.53
N GLY A 209 -23.39 5.21 -9.08
CA GLY A 209 -23.55 4.54 -10.37
C GLY A 209 -22.82 5.22 -11.53
N GLN A 210 -22.44 6.49 -11.39
CA GLN A 210 -21.78 7.30 -12.44
C GLN A 210 -20.43 7.85 -11.99
N THR A 211 -20.31 8.21 -10.71
CA THR A 211 -19.09 8.71 -10.09
C THR A 211 -18.85 8.01 -8.76
N ALA A 212 -17.57 7.93 -8.38
CA ALA A 212 -17.18 7.35 -7.11
C ALA A 212 -16.15 8.21 -6.41
N GLU A 213 -16.30 8.31 -5.10
CA GLU A 213 -15.39 9.04 -4.23
C GLU A 213 -14.95 8.12 -3.09
N PHE A 214 -13.63 8.06 -2.89
CA PHE A 214 -12.99 7.22 -1.88
C PHE A 214 -12.22 8.11 -0.89
N TRP A 215 -12.21 7.72 0.38
CA TRP A 215 -11.38 8.36 1.42
C TRP A 215 -10.62 7.31 2.22
N GLY A 216 -9.35 7.60 2.50
CA GLY A 216 -8.49 6.74 3.31
C GLY A 216 -7.02 7.15 3.27
N GLY A 217 -6.18 6.40 4.01
CA GLY A 217 -4.73 6.60 4.07
C GLY A 217 -3.97 6.11 2.82
N HIS A 218 -4.42 6.47 1.62
CA HIS A 218 -3.90 5.98 0.34
C HIS A 218 -2.41 6.32 0.14
N GLN A 219 -1.53 5.32 0.16
CA GLN A 219 -0.09 5.53 -0.11
C GLN A 219 0.21 5.58 -1.61
N MET A 220 -0.60 4.90 -2.44
CA MET A 220 -0.48 4.90 -3.90
C MET A 220 -1.83 5.27 -4.56
N PRO A 221 -2.31 6.52 -4.39
CA PRO A 221 -3.66 6.90 -4.81
C PRO A 221 -3.91 6.73 -6.32
N THR A 222 -2.87 6.83 -7.17
CA THR A 222 -2.99 6.57 -8.61
C THR A 222 -3.40 5.13 -8.90
N PHE A 223 -2.72 4.15 -8.29
CA PHE A 223 -3.07 2.74 -8.47
C PHE A 223 -4.41 2.39 -7.82
N ASP A 224 -4.69 2.97 -6.65
CA ASP A 224 -6.00 2.83 -5.98
C ASP A 224 -7.14 3.31 -6.89
N ARG A 225 -6.97 4.46 -7.57
CA ARG A 225 -7.95 5.01 -8.51
C ARG A 225 -8.19 4.07 -9.70
N MET A 226 -7.12 3.57 -10.31
CA MET A 226 -7.19 2.63 -11.43
C MET A 226 -7.93 1.34 -11.02
N ALA A 227 -7.60 0.78 -9.86
CA ALA A 227 -8.24 -0.43 -9.34
C ALA A 227 -9.72 -0.20 -9.04
N ALA A 228 -10.08 0.90 -8.37
CA ALA A 228 -11.47 1.28 -8.12
C ALA A 228 -12.27 1.44 -9.42
N ALA A 229 -11.75 2.20 -10.38
CA ALA A 229 -12.38 2.44 -11.67
C ALA A 229 -12.68 1.12 -12.40
N LYS A 230 -11.70 0.20 -12.43
CA LYS A 230 -11.86 -1.14 -13.01
C LYS A 230 -12.98 -1.94 -12.34
N VAL A 231 -13.05 -1.98 -11.02
CA VAL A 231 -14.09 -2.73 -10.28
C VAL A 231 -15.48 -2.14 -10.51
N LEU A 232 -15.58 -0.82 -10.52
CA LEU A 232 -16.84 -0.10 -10.70
C LEU A 232 -17.29 -0.05 -12.16
N GLY A 233 -16.39 -0.27 -13.12
CA GLY A 233 -16.68 -0.12 -14.55
C GLY A 233 -16.76 1.35 -14.98
N LEU A 234 -15.95 2.20 -14.36
CA LEU A 234 -15.90 3.64 -14.63
C LEU A 234 -14.62 4.03 -15.37
N ALA A 235 -14.65 5.18 -16.05
CA ALA A 235 -13.43 5.87 -16.45
C ALA A 235 -12.71 6.44 -15.21
N GLU A 236 -11.38 6.54 -15.25
CA GLU A 236 -10.58 6.99 -14.10
C GLU A 236 -10.91 8.41 -13.64
N ASP A 237 -11.30 9.29 -14.57
CA ASP A 237 -11.70 10.66 -14.28
C ASP A 237 -13.05 10.77 -13.55
N LYS A 238 -13.81 9.66 -13.48
CA LYS A 238 -15.03 9.52 -12.67
C LYS A 238 -14.76 8.98 -11.26
N VAL A 239 -13.50 8.74 -10.91
CA VAL A 239 -13.10 8.25 -9.58
C VAL A 239 -12.20 9.26 -8.90
N THR A 240 -12.65 9.76 -7.75
CA THR A 240 -11.88 10.66 -6.90
C THR A 240 -11.30 9.90 -5.70
N ILE A 241 -9.99 10.02 -5.47
CA ILE A 241 -9.30 9.48 -4.29
C ILE A 241 -8.90 10.63 -3.37
N ASN A 242 -9.51 10.70 -2.19
CA ASN A 242 -9.19 11.66 -1.15
C ASN A 242 -8.23 11.03 -0.13
N THR A 243 -6.94 11.32 -0.27
CA THR A 243 -5.92 10.87 0.68
C THR A 243 -6.02 11.65 1.99
N THR A 244 -6.39 10.97 3.06
CA THR A 244 -6.42 11.49 4.43
C THR A 244 -5.10 11.21 5.16
N TYR A 245 -4.96 11.66 6.41
CA TYR A 245 -3.87 11.13 7.23
C TYR A 245 -4.06 9.63 7.46
N ALA A 246 -2.93 8.92 7.58
CA ALA A 246 -2.89 7.50 7.90
C ALA A 246 -2.23 7.29 9.27
N GLY A 247 -2.82 6.44 10.11
CA GLY A 247 -2.25 5.99 11.39
C GLY A 247 -1.21 4.89 11.20
N GLY A 248 -0.30 5.07 10.24
CA GLY A 248 0.68 4.08 9.81
C GLY A 248 0.34 3.45 8.46
N SER A 249 1.39 3.01 7.77
CA SER A 249 1.30 2.17 6.58
C SER A 249 2.44 1.15 6.56
N PHE A 250 3.69 1.64 6.68
CA PHE A 250 4.91 0.82 6.63
C PHE A 250 5.02 -0.05 5.36
N GLY A 251 4.27 0.28 4.30
CA GLY A 251 4.12 -0.52 3.08
C GLY A 251 2.73 -1.13 2.90
N ARG A 252 1.97 -1.35 3.97
CA ARG A 252 0.65 -2.03 3.93
C ARG A 252 -0.36 -1.34 3.02
N ARG A 253 -0.39 0.00 3.02
CA ARG A 253 -1.32 0.81 2.20
C ARG A 253 -0.79 1.08 0.79
N ALA A 254 0.39 0.56 0.46
CA ALA A 254 0.91 0.45 -0.90
C ALA A 254 0.76 -0.99 -1.42
N ALA A 255 -0.34 -1.67 -1.05
CA ALA A 255 -0.65 -3.01 -1.52
C ALA A 255 -0.76 -3.04 -3.05
N LYS A 256 -0.09 -3.99 -3.70
CA LYS A 256 0.00 -4.08 -5.17
C LYS A 256 -1.35 -4.21 -5.87
N ASP A 257 -2.33 -4.76 -5.18
CA ASP A 257 -3.68 -5.06 -5.67
C ASP A 257 -4.74 -4.09 -5.13
N SER A 258 -4.35 -3.11 -4.31
CA SER A 258 -5.27 -2.14 -3.70
C SER A 258 -6.44 -2.83 -2.97
N ASP A 259 -6.17 -3.95 -2.30
CA ASP A 259 -7.15 -4.89 -1.74
C ASP A 259 -8.31 -4.23 -0.96
N TYR A 260 -8.00 -3.26 -0.10
CA TYR A 260 -8.97 -2.52 0.71
C TYR A 260 -9.86 -1.56 -0.11
N VAL A 261 -9.36 -1.05 -1.23
CA VAL A 261 -10.10 -0.19 -2.17
C VAL A 261 -11.00 -1.05 -3.06
N VAL A 262 -10.46 -2.14 -3.60
CA VAL A 262 -11.20 -3.12 -4.40
C VAL A 262 -12.37 -3.70 -3.62
N GLU A 263 -12.16 -4.05 -2.35
CA GLU A 263 -13.22 -4.54 -1.46
C GLU A 263 -14.32 -3.48 -1.25
N GLY A 264 -13.92 -2.22 -1.01
CA GLY A 264 -14.85 -1.10 -0.87
C GLY A 264 -15.68 -0.86 -2.13
N ALA A 265 -15.03 -0.85 -3.28
CA ALA A 265 -15.67 -0.68 -4.58
C ALA A 265 -16.67 -1.80 -4.89
N ALA A 266 -16.29 -3.06 -4.66
CA ALA A 266 -17.16 -4.21 -4.91
C ALA A 266 -18.42 -4.16 -4.04
N LEU A 267 -18.29 -3.82 -2.75
CA LEU A 267 -19.42 -3.70 -1.85
C LEU A 267 -20.31 -2.50 -2.21
N ALA A 268 -19.72 -1.37 -2.61
CA ALA A 268 -20.47 -0.15 -2.96
C ALA A 268 -21.43 -0.37 -4.15
N LYS A 269 -21.08 -1.22 -5.13
CA LYS A 269 -21.97 -1.58 -6.25
C LYS A 269 -23.30 -2.18 -5.79
N ILE A 270 -23.29 -2.90 -4.67
CA ILE A 270 -24.45 -3.63 -4.15
C ILE A 270 -25.25 -2.72 -3.21
N VAL A 271 -24.55 -2.03 -2.30
CA VAL A 271 -25.18 -1.30 -1.20
C VAL A 271 -25.84 0.00 -1.65
N LYS A 272 -25.31 0.66 -2.69
CA LYS A 272 -25.85 1.91 -3.26
C LYS A 272 -26.12 3.00 -2.21
N LYS A 273 -25.28 3.05 -1.18
CA LYS A 273 -25.22 4.08 -0.14
C LYS A 273 -23.76 4.33 0.21
N PRO A 274 -23.40 5.52 0.72
CA PRO A 274 -22.09 5.73 1.31
C PRO A 274 -21.81 4.64 2.36
N LEU A 275 -20.62 4.08 2.35
CA LEU A 275 -20.22 3.06 3.32
C LEU A 275 -18.77 3.21 3.73
N LYS A 276 -18.45 2.76 4.93
CA LYS A 276 -17.08 2.62 5.39
C LYS A 276 -16.81 1.18 5.79
N ILE A 277 -15.85 0.56 5.11
CA ILE A 277 -15.25 -0.70 5.54
C ILE A 277 -14.20 -0.39 6.60
N THR A 278 -14.24 -1.13 7.71
CA THR A 278 -13.21 -1.11 8.74
C THR A 278 -12.78 -2.54 9.03
N TRP A 279 -11.50 -2.82 8.82
CA TRP A 279 -10.90 -4.08 9.24
C TRP A 279 -10.70 -4.04 10.74
N THR A 280 -10.95 -5.15 11.42
CA THR A 280 -10.54 -5.25 12.83
C THR A 280 -9.03 -5.43 12.92
N ARG A 281 -8.46 -5.30 14.12
CA ARG A 281 -7.03 -5.53 14.31
C ARG A 281 -6.68 -6.97 13.92
N GLU A 282 -7.51 -7.93 14.28
CA GLU A 282 -7.34 -9.35 13.96
C GLU A 282 -7.41 -9.58 12.45
N ASP A 283 -8.36 -8.94 11.74
CA ASP A 283 -8.43 -9.02 10.28
C ASP A 283 -7.16 -8.47 9.62
N ASP A 284 -6.66 -7.33 10.09
CA ASP A 284 -5.45 -6.70 9.53
C ASP A 284 -4.19 -7.53 9.82
N MET A 285 -4.16 -8.21 10.97
CA MET A 285 -3.06 -9.13 11.32
C MET A 285 -3.14 -10.46 10.59
N HIS A 286 -4.33 -10.95 10.23
CA HIS A 286 -4.50 -12.23 9.51
C HIS A 286 -4.63 -12.06 7.99
N GLY A 287 -4.79 -10.84 7.49
CA GLY A 287 -5.18 -10.53 6.11
C GLY A 287 -4.18 -10.91 5.01
N GLY A 288 -3.07 -11.57 5.34
CA GLY A 288 -2.13 -12.16 4.36
C GLY A 288 -1.21 -11.17 3.64
N MET A 289 -1.38 -9.86 3.87
CA MET A 289 -0.56 -8.81 3.24
C MET A 289 0.66 -8.45 4.09
N TYR A 290 1.57 -9.42 4.24
CA TYR A 290 2.80 -9.28 5.02
C TYR A 290 3.96 -8.77 4.16
N ARG A 291 5.02 -8.27 4.80
CA ARG A 291 6.33 -8.35 4.16
C ARG A 291 6.61 -9.84 3.90
N PRO A 292 6.97 -10.23 2.66
CA PRO A 292 7.20 -11.63 2.36
C PRO A 292 8.28 -12.29 3.20
N MET A 293 8.13 -13.60 3.40
CA MET A 293 9.21 -14.45 3.88
C MET A 293 10.35 -14.45 2.86
N ASN A 294 11.59 -14.35 3.35
CA ASN A 294 12.78 -14.35 2.52
C ASN A 294 13.85 -15.26 3.14
N PHE A 295 14.57 -15.96 2.27
CA PHE A 295 15.74 -16.74 2.60
C PHE A 295 16.96 -16.14 1.91
N HIS A 296 18.06 -16.04 2.64
CA HIS A 296 19.34 -15.58 2.13
C HIS A 296 20.41 -16.62 2.47
N ARG A 297 21.30 -16.90 1.53
CA ARG A 297 22.53 -17.67 1.77
C ARG A 297 23.71 -16.90 1.23
N ALA A 298 24.70 -16.64 2.07
CA ALA A 298 25.93 -15.98 1.67
C ALA A 298 27.13 -16.91 1.89
N ARG A 299 28.02 -16.94 0.91
CA ARG A 299 29.34 -17.59 0.98
C ARG A 299 30.41 -16.56 0.67
N ILE A 300 31.23 -16.27 1.67
CA ILE A 300 32.18 -15.15 1.65
C ILE A 300 33.59 -15.72 1.82
N GLY A 301 34.42 -15.61 0.78
CA GLY A 301 35.82 -16.05 0.83
C GLY A 301 36.73 -14.93 1.32
N LEU A 302 37.58 -15.26 2.29
CA LEU A 302 38.55 -14.36 2.89
C LEU A 302 39.98 -14.81 2.56
N ASP A 303 40.88 -13.85 2.34
CA ASP A 303 42.32 -14.13 2.26
C ASP A 303 42.95 -14.36 3.64
N GLU A 304 44.25 -14.66 3.68
CA GLU A 304 45.01 -14.87 4.92
C GLU A 304 45.04 -13.65 5.84
N LYS A 305 44.85 -12.45 5.30
CA LYS A 305 44.79 -11.18 6.06
C LYS A 305 43.37 -10.88 6.55
N GLY A 306 42.39 -11.74 6.23
CA GLY A 306 40.99 -11.59 6.60
C GLY A 306 40.22 -10.60 5.72
N GLN A 307 40.72 -10.25 4.53
CA GLN A 307 40.02 -9.40 3.57
C GLN A 307 39.08 -10.21 2.69
N VAL A 308 37.91 -9.62 2.39
CA VAL A 308 36.92 -10.22 1.50
C VAL A 308 37.44 -10.18 0.07
N ILE A 309 37.59 -11.35 -0.53
CA ILE A 309 38.03 -11.50 -1.92
C ILE A 309 36.97 -12.13 -2.82
N SER A 310 35.99 -12.85 -2.26
CA SER A 310 34.83 -13.36 -2.99
C SER A 310 33.56 -13.25 -2.15
N TRP A 311 32.44 -12.97 -2.79
CA TRP A 311 31.13 -12.87 -2.17
C TRP A 311 30.07 -13.43 -3.13
N GLN A 312 29.50 -14.58 -2.78
CA GLN A 312 28.34 -15.15 -3.45
C GLN A 312 27.12 -15.04 -2.55
N HIS A 313 26.01 -14.53 -3.07
CA HIS A 313 24.77 -14.31 -2.29
C HIS A 313 23.55 -14.78 -3.07
N GLU A 314 22.88 -15.78 -2.54
CA GLU A 314 21.60 -16.28 -3.03
C GLU A 314 20.46 -15.67 -2.21
N ILE A 315 19.40 -15.24 -2.88
CA ILE A 315 18.20 -14.69 -2.25
C ILE A 315 16.98 -15.36 -2.88
N ALA A 316 16.08 -15.88 -2.04
CA ALA A 316 14.82 -16.45 -2.47
C ALA A 316 13.66 -15.85 -1.66
N GLY A 317 12.65 -15.36 -2.34
CA GLY A 317 11.46 -14.77 -1.72
C GLY A 317 10.37 -14.46 -2.73
N GLN A 318 9.17 -14.18 -2.23
CA GLN A 318 8.05 -13.75 -3.08
C GLN A 318 8.28 -12.31 -3.57
N SER A 319 8.15 -12.09 -4.87
CA SER A 319 8.22 -10.74 -5.45
C SER A 319 7.01 -9.88 -5.03
N ILE A 320 7.29 -8.63 -4.64
CA ILE A 320 6.28 -7.61 -4.35
C ILE A 320 5.79 -6.89 -5.62
N MET A 321 6.50 -7.04 -6.75
CA MET A 321 6.17 -6.39 -8.02
C MET A 321 5.47 -7.34 -9.00
N ALA A 322 5.87 -8.62 -9.03
CA ALA A 322 5.32 -9.60 -9.97
C ALA A 322 3.80 -9.82 -9.79
N GLY A 323 3.10 -9.98 -10.91
CA GLY A 323 1.64 -10.10 -10.96
C GLY A 323 0.91 -8.81 -10.55
N GLY A 324 1.58 -7.66 -10.62
CA GLY A 324 1.05 -6.36 -10.18
C GLY A 324 1.38 -5.23 -11.16
N PRO A 325 0.88 -4.01 -10.92
CA PRO A 325 1.06 -2.87 -11.83
C PRO A 325 2.53 -2.47 -12.05
N MET A 326 3.42 -2.85 -11.12
CA MET A 326 4.85 -2.55 -11.18
C MET A 326 5.67 -3.69 -11.81
N GLU A 327 5.05 -4.76 -12.29
CA GLU A 327 5.78 -5.89 -12.89
C GLU A 327 6.65 -5.48 -14.07
N ALA A 328 6.19 -4.52 -14.88
CA ALA A 328 6.96 -3.98 -16.01
C ALA A 328 8.22 -3.20 -15.58
N MET A 329 8.38 -2.90 -14.29
CA MET A 329 9.59 -2.29 -13.74
C MET A 329 10.67 -3.34 -13.44
N ILE A 330 10.32 -4.62 -13.39
CA ILE A 330 11.29 -5.71 -13.20
C ILE A 330 12.16 -5.81 -14.45
N LYS A 331 13.47 -5.65 -14.29
CA LYS A 331 14.45 -5.79 -15.38
C LYS A 331 15.47 -6.85 -15.01
N GLU A 332 15.59 -7.89 -15.82
CA GLU A 332 16.56 -8.98 -15.59
C GLU A 332 16.41 -9.63 -14.20
N GLY A 333 15.19 -9.63 -13.64
CA GLY A 333 14.91 -10.13 -12.28
C GLY A 333 15.20 -9.17 -11.14
N LYS A 334 15.56 -7.92 -11.43
CA LYS A 334 15.76 -6.82 -10.46
C LYS A 334 14.56 -5.89 -10.42
#